data_AF-A0A8S4QHK5-F1
#
_entry.id   AF-A0A8S4QHK5-F1
#
_cell.length_a   1.000
_cell.length_b   1.000
_cell.length_c   1.000
_cell.angle_alpha   90.00
_cell.angle_beta   90.00
_cell.angle_gamma   90.00
#
_symmetry.space_group_name_H-M   'P 1'
#
loop_
_entity.id
_entity.type
_entity.pdbx_description
1 polymer ?
#
loop_
_entity_poly.entity_id
_entity_poly.type
_entity_poly.pdbx_seq_one_letter_code
_entity_poly.pdbx_strand_id
1 'polypeptide(L)'
;MNADKTKLVFNEYVIPKSITVDNVSIEVVQECNYLGQIIKLGRKNFDKEADRRIPLGCAAFGKLRQDFDSPIPQCLKTKVDNECVLPVTTYGAEM
;
A
#
# COMPACT_ATOMS: atom_id res chain seq x y z
N MET A 1 -4.35 -6.61 24.88
CA MET A 1 -3.84 -5.94 23.65
C MET A 1 -2.52 -6.60 23.25
N ASN A 2 -2.16 -6.69 21.96
CA ASN A 2 -0.84 -7.19 21.55
C ASN A 2 0.13 -6.01 21.38
N ALA A 3 0.87 -5.67 22.44
CA ALA A 3 1.74 -4.50 22.48
C ALA A 3 2.89 -4.57 21.46
N ASP A 4 3.37 -5.77 21.10
CA ASP A 4 4.47 -5.93 20.15
C ASP A 4 4.08 -5.51 18.73
N LYS A 5 2.82 -5.75 18.36
CA LYS A 5 2.27 -5.40 17.04
C LYS A 5 1.69 -3.98 16.99
N THR A 6 1.33 -3.40 18.13
CA THR A 6 0.77 -2.05 18.17
C THR A 6 1.89 -1.01 18.07
N LYS A 7 1.75 -0.07 17.14
CA LYS A 7 2.68 1.05 16.94
C LYS A 7 1.91 2.37 16.97
N LEU A 8 2.57 3.42 17.43
CA LEU A 8 1.99 4.76 17.55
C LEU A 8 2.57 5.68 16.47
N VAL A 9 1.71 6.38 15.73
CA VAL A 9 2.13 7.35 14.70
C VAL A 9 1.47 8.69 15.00
N PHE A 10 2.27 9.76 15.03
CA PHE A 10 1.79 11.13 15.23
C PHE A 10 1.70 11.87 13.90
N ASN A 11 0.70 12.74 13.77
CA ASN A 11 0.67 13.70 12.67
C ASN A 11 1.50 14.95 13.02
N GLU A 12 1.78 15.79 12.02
CA GLU A 12 2.61 17.00 12.16
C GLU A 12 2.02 18.07 13.10
N TYR A 13 0.75 17.91 13.51
CA TYR A 13 0.01 18.88 14.33
C TYR A 13 0.03 18.56 15.83
N VAL A 14 0.63 17.43 16.23
CA VAL A 14 0.62 16.96 17.62
C VAL A 14 2.04 16.77 18.12
N ILE A 15 2.30 17.25 19.34
CA ILE A 15 3.57 17.01 20.03
C ILE A 15 3.65 15.52 20.42
N PRO A 16 4.67 14.77 19.95
CA PRO A 16 4.79 13.35 20.27
C PRO A 16 4.86 13.13 21.78
N LYS A 17 4.10 12.16 22.27
CA LYS A 17 4.08 11.76 23.68
C LYS A 17 4.14 10.25 23.81
N SER A 18 4.84 9.74 24.82
CA SER A 18 4.80 8.31 25.13
C SER A 18 3.44 7.94 25.71
N ILE A 19 2.86 6.85 25.20
CA ILE A 19 1.60 6.28 25.69
C ILE A 19 1.93 4.90 26.28
N THR A 20 1.42 4.67 27.50
CA THR A 20 1.53 3.41 28.22
C THR A 20 0.14 2.78 28.32
N VAL A 21 0.04 1.51 27.97
CA VAL A 21 -1.18 0.71 28.11
C VAL A 21 -0.81 -0.54 28.89
N ASP A 22 -1.53 -0.84 29.97
CA ASP A 22 -1.25 -2.01 30.83
C ASP A 22 0.21 -2.07 31.32
N ASN A 23 0.80 -0.92 31.69
CA ASN A 23 2.21 -0.74 32.04
C ASN A 23 3.23 -1.04 30.92
N VAL A 24 2.79 -1.25 29.68
CA VAL A 24 3.66 -1.45 28.51
C VAL A 24 3.72 -0.18 27.68
N SER A 25 4.93 0.33 27.41
CA SER A 25 5.15 1.49 26.55
C SER A 25 4.99 1.09 25.08
N ILE A 26 4.16 1.82 24.35
CA ILE A 26 3.97 1.59 22.91
C ILE A 26 5.05 2.33 22.13
N GLU A 27 5.68 1.64 21.19
CA GLU A 27 6.70 2.20 20.31
C GLU A 27 6.09 3.27 19.40
N VAL A 28 6.72 4.44 19.36
CA VAL A 28 6.37 5.52 18.45
C VAL A 28 7.20 5.36 17.17
N VAL A 29 6.52 5.22 16.04
CA VAL A 29 7.12 5.06 14.71
C VAL A 29 6.67 6.17 13.77
N GLN A 30 7.53 6.53 12.83
CA GLN A 30 7.19 7.54 11.80
C GLN A 30 6.36 6.95 10.66
N GLU A 31 6.54 5.66 10.38
CA GLU A 31 5.90 4.94 9.30
C GLU A 31 5.45 3.57 9.84
N CYS A 32 4.24 3.15 9.52
CA CYS A 32 3.72 1.84 9.90
C CYS A 32 3.16 1.11 8.68
N ASN A 33 3.28 -0.22 8.65
CA ASN A 33 2.61 -1.03 7.64
C ASN A 33 1.20 -1.37 8.12
N TYR A 34 0.21 -0.87 7.41
CA TYR A 34 -1.20 -1.11 7.69
C TYR A 34 -1.89 -1.60 6.41
N LEU A 35 -2.52 -2.77 6.49
CA LEU A 35 -3.20 -3.40 5.35
C LEU A 35 -2.32 -3.53 4.09
N GLY A 36 -1.00 -3.70 4.28
CA GLY A 36 -0.04 -3.82 3.17
C GLY A 36 0.36 -2.49 2.53
N GLN A 37 0.00 -1.36 3.15
CA GLN A 37 0.39 -0.02 2.75
C GLN A 37 1.28 0.62 3.82
N ILE A 38 2.29 1.37 3.38
CA ILE A 38 3.13 2.15 4.29
C ILE A 38 2.40 3.45 4.57
N ILE A 39 1.83 3.56 5.78
CA ILE A 39 1.21 4.77 6.26
C ILE A 39 2.27 5.61 6.94
N LYS A 40 2.43 6.82 6.44
CA LYS A 40 3.08 7.93 7.11
C LYS A 40 2.03 9.03 7.24
N LEU A 41 2.07 9.84 8.30
CA LEU A 41 1.14 10.94 8.47
C LEU A 41 1.85 12.22 8.01
N GLY A 42 1.38 12.86 6.92
CA GLY A 42 2.05 14.02 6.28
C GLY A 42 1.77 14.14 4.77
N ARG A 43 2.34 15.14 4.09
CA ARG A 43 2.03 15.45 2.65
C ARG A 43 2.74 14.56 1.60
N LYS A 44 3.59 13.60 1.98
CA LYS A 44 4.49 12.87 1.05
C LYS A 44 4.35 11.33 1.05
N ASN A 45 3.17 10.80 1.37
CA ASN A 45 2.99 9.35 1.51
C ASN A 45 2.72 8.66 0.17
N PHE A 46 2.14 9.40 -0.78
CA PHE A 46 1.79 8.86 -2.10
C PHE A 46 3.01 8.48 -2.93
N ASP A 47 4.11 9.23 -2.83
CA ASP A 47 5.32 8.98 -3.64
C ASP A 47 5.91 7.58 -3.38
N LYS A 48 6.05 7.19 -2.11
CA LYS A 48 6.60 5.88 -1.74
C LYS A 48 5.70 4.72 -2.17
N GLU A 49 4.39 4.90 -2.06
CA GLU A 49 3.45 3.85 -2.49
C GLU A 49 3.41 3.76 -4.02
N ALA A 50 3.45 4.89 -4.73
CA ALA A 50 3.58 4.91 -6.19
C ALA A 50 4.85 4.20 -6.66
N ASP A 51 6.00 4.52 -6.06
CA ASP A 51 7.30 3.87 -6.34
C ASP A 51 7.25 2.35 -6.13
N ARG A 52 6.50 1.87 -5.13
CA ARG A 52 6.32 0.45 -4.88
C ARG A 52 5.36 -0.21 -5.87
N ARG A 53 4.30 0.49 -6.26
CA ARG A 53 3.21 -0.02 -7.11
C ARG A 53 3.61 -0.12 -8.57
N ILE A 54 4.46 0.77 -9.07
CA ILE A 54 4.96 0.75 -10.46
C ILE A 54 5.60 -0.62 -10.81
N PRO A 55 6.64 -1.10 -10.11
CA PRO A 55 7.25 -2.39 -10.43
C PRO A 55 6.31 -3.57 -10.18
N LEU A 56 5.42 -3.48 -9.18
CA LEU A 56 4.38 -4.50 -8.94
C LEU A 56 3.38 -4.60 -10.09
N GLY A 57 2.95 -3.47 -10.63
CA GLY A 57 2.09 -3.40 -11.82
C GLY A 57 2.79 -3.99 -13.04
N CYS A 58 4.06 -3.63 -13.28
CA CYS A 58 4.86 -4.23 -14.34
C CYS A 58 5.00 -5.75 -14.18
N ALA A 59 5.21 -6.23 -12.95
CA ALA A 59 5.30 -7.67 -12.67
C ALA A 59 3.95 -8.38 -12.87
N ALA A 60 2.84 -7.78 -12.47
CA ALA A 60 1.50 -8.31 -12.68
C ALA A 60 1.17 -8.43 -14.18
N PHE A 61 1.44 -7.37 -14.94
CA PHE A 61 1.32 -7.38 -16.40
C PHE A 61 2.22 -8.44 -17.03
N GLY A 62 3.49 -8.51 -16.61
CA GLY A 62 4.47 -9.46 -17.12
C GLY A 62 4.07 -10.92 -16.93
N LYS A 63 3.39 -11.26 -15.83
CA LYS A 63 2.85 -12.61 -15.58
C LYS A 63 1.76 -13.02 -16.58
N LEU A 64 1.02 -12.06 -17.12
CA LEU A 64 -0.09 -12.27 -18.05
C LEU A 64 0.30 -11.94 -19.51
N ARG A 65 1.60 -11.74 -19.77
CA ARG A 65 2.09 -11.30 -21.08
C ARG A 65 1.67 -12.25 -22.21
N GLN A 66 1.68 -13.55 -21.97
CA GLN A 66 1.22 -14.54 -22.96
C GLN A 66 -0.26 -14.34 -23.34
N ASP A 67 -1.11 -14.01 -22.38
CA ASP A 67 -2.54 -13.74 -22.63
C ASP A 67 -2.72 -12.45 -23.41
N PHE A 68 -1.95 -11.40 -23.08
CA PHE A 68 -1.98 -10.13 -23.80
C PHE A 68 -1.40 -10.24 -25.23
N ASP A 69 -0.42 -11.10 -25.45
CA ASP A 69 0.19 -11.34 -26.78
C ASP A 69 -0.66 -12.31 -27.63
N SER A 70 -1.61 -13.03 -27.02
CA SER A 70 -2.47 -13.98 -27.71
C SER A 70 -3.47 -13.31 -28.67
N PRO A 71 -4.01 -14.03 -29.68
CA PRO A 71 -5.00 -13.50 -30.62
C PRO A 71 -6.42 -13.45 -30.03
N ILE A 72 -6.57 -13.05 -28.76
CA ILE A 72 -7.88 -12.82 -28.14
C ILE A 72 -8.42 -11.41 -28.47
N PRO A 73 -9.74 -11.21 -28.47
CA PRO A 73 -10.36 -9.90 -28.66
C PRO A 73 -9.86 -8.85 -27.66
N GLN A 74 -9.72 -7.61 -28.11
CA GLN A 74 -9.26 -6.50 -27.28
C GLN A 74 -10.14 -6.28 -26.03
N CYS A 75 -11.46 -6.49 -26.13
CA CYS A 75 -12.36 -6.36 -24.99
C CYS A 75 -12.02 -7.34 -23.84
N LEU A 76 -11.54 -8.54 -24.17
CA LEU A 76 -11.09 -9.51 -23.16
C LEU A 76 -9.74 -9.10 -22.57
N LYS A 77 -8.80 -8.60 -23.38
CA LYS A 77 -7.54 -8.04 -22.89
C LYS A 77 -7.79 -6.91 -21.88
N THR A 78 -8.65 -5.97 -22.24
CA THR A 78 -9.04 -4.87 -21.35
C THR A 78 -9.71 -5.37 -20.06
N LYS A 79 -10.54 -6.41 -20.14
CA LYS A 79 -11.14 -7.01 -18.95
C LYS A 79 -10.09 -7.62 -18.02
N VAL A 80 -9.15 -8.39 -18.57
CA VAL A 80 -8.04 -8.99 -17.81
C VAL A 80 -7.17 -7.91 -17.17
N ASP A 81 -6.84 -6.85 -17.90
CA ASP A 81 -6.08 -5.72 -17.35
C ASP A 81 -6.80 -5.05 -16.17
N ASN A 82 -8.07 -4.71 -16.35
CA ASN A 82 -8.90 -4.07 -15.32
C ASN A 82 -9.09 -4.95 -14.06
N GLU A 83 -9.19 -6.27 -14.22
CA GLU A 83 -9.43 -7.19 -13.10
C GLU A 83 -8.14 -7.66 -12.43
N CYS A 84 -7.01 -7.72 -13.14
CA CYS A 84 -5.79 -8.36 -12.64
C CYS A 84 -4.58 -7.42 -12.49
N VAL A 85 -4.47 -6.39 -13.33
CA VAL A 85 -3.30 -5.50 -13.35
C VAL A 85 -3.64 -4.17 -12.66
N LEU A 86 -4.78 -3.58 -13.02
CA LEU A 86 -5.24 -2.31 -12.47
C LEU A 86 -5.36 -2.32 -10.94
N PRO A 87 -5.92 -3.34 -10.27
CA PRO A 87 -6.01 -3.33 -8.80
C PRO A 87 -4.63 -3.34 -8.14
N VAL A 88 -3.61 -3.91 -8.79
CA VAL A 88 -2.26 -3.92 -8.26
C VAL A 88 -1.68 -2.51 -8.23
N THR A 89 -2.01 -1.66 -9.21
CA THR A 89 -1.52 -0.28 -9.31
C THR A 89 -2.38 0.73 -8.58
N THR A 90 -3.69 0.50 -8.45
CA THR A 90 -4.64 1.49 -7.90
C THR A 90 -5.15 1.19 -6.49
N TYR A 91 -4.89 0.01 -5.93
CA TYR A 91 -5.41 -0.33 -4.61
C TYR A 91 -4.96 0.68 -3.54
N GLY A 92 -5.96 1.34 -2.95
CA GLY A 92 -5.80 2.39 -1.94
C GLY A 92 -5.38 3.76 -2.47
N ALA A 93 -5.54 4.01 -3.78
CA ALA A 93 -5.51 5.34 -4.39
C ALA A 93 -6.86 6.11 -4.24
N GLU A 94 -7.88 5.51 -3.63
CA GLU A 94 -9.19 6.13 -3.37
C GLU A 94 -9.19 7.09 -2.15
N MET A 95 -8.02 7.35 -1.56
CA MET A 95 -7.87 8.17 -0.33
C MET A 95 -7.57 9.65 -0.60
#